data_AF-A0A6B2G8K9-F1
#
_entry.id   AF-A0A6B2G8K9-F1
#
_cell.length_a   1.000
_cell.length_b   1.000
_cell.length_c   1.000
_cell.angle_alpha   90.00
_cell.angle_beta   90.00
_cell.angle_gamma   90.00
#
_symmetry.space_group_name_H-M   'P 1'
#
loop_
_entity.id
_entity.type
_entity.pdbx_description
1 polymer ?
#
loop_
_entity_poly.entity_id
_entity_poly.type
_entity_poly.pdbx_seq_one_letter_code
_entity_poly.pdbx_strand_id
1 'polypeptide(L)'
;QFTHEYKLLILGAGESGKSTFLKQIRIIHGQGYSDSEKLSFVVSIRSNLFMNIQNAIDAISSSNADLIDKSLQDAINKTKQFDVEKGEITENLLEAIELFCENSLISSIISQSCKYKLPDSTE
;
A
#
# COMPACT_ATOMS: atom_id res chain seq x y z
N GLN A 1 -25.24 -38.64 -4.18
CA GLN A 1 -23.91 -38.45 -3.58
C GLN A 1 -24.04 -37.26 -2.62
N PHE A 2 -23.91 -37.45 -1.31
CA PHE A 2 -24.09 -36.37 -0.34
C PHE A 2 -22.81 -35.53 -0.27
N THR A 3 -22.84 -34.34 -0.88
CA THR A 3 -21.79 -33.34 -0.73
C THR A 3 -21.88 -32.79 0.69
N HIS A 4 -20.94 -33.16 1.55
CA HIS A 4 -20.82 -32.57 2.87
C HIS A 4 -20.27 -31.15 2.72
N GLU A 5 -21.07 -30.16 3.11
CA GLU A 5 -20.68 -28.74 3.09
C GLU A 5 -20.19 -28.34 4.48
N TYR A 6 -19.01 -27.72 4.55
CA TYR A 6 -18.43 -27.21 5.79
C TYR A 6 -18.36 -25.69 5.74
N LYS A 7 -18.87 -25.02 6.77
CA LYS A 7 -18.80 -23.55 6.93
C LYS A 7 -17.70 -23.20 7.93
N LEU A 8 -16.75 -22.38 7.49
CA LEU A 8 -15.63 -21.92 8.30
C LEU A 8 -15.76 -20.41 8.54
N LEU A 9 -15.61 -19.99 9.79
CA LEU A 9 -15.55 -18.59 10.18
C LEU A 9 -14.14 -18.26 10.66
N ILE A 10 -13.52 -17.25 10.04
CA ILE A 10 -12.18 -16.79 10.42
C ILE A 10 -12.31 -15.46 11.16
N LEU A 11 -11.91 -15.46 12.43
CA LEU A 11 -11.95 -14.29 13.32
C LEU A 11 -10.54 -13.81 13.65
N GLY A 12 -10.41 -12.50 13.89
CA GLY A 12 -9.14 -11.86 14.23
C GLY A 12 -9.26 -10.34 14.11
N ALA A 13 -8.38 -9.61 14.80
CA ALA A 13 -8.31 -8.16 14.78
C ALA A 13 -8.12 -7.60 13.35
N GLY A 14 -8.33 -6.29 13.14
CA GLY A 14 -7.99 -5.63 11.88
C GLY A 14 -6.56 -5.98 11.45
N GLU A 15 -6.33 -6.12 10.13
CA GLU A 15 -4.99 -6.38 9.55
C GLU A 15 -4.31 -7.70 9.96
N SER A 16 -4.95 -8.57 10.74
CA SER A 16 -4.40 -9.87 11.20
C SER A 16 -4.20 -10.93 10.10
N GLY A 17 -4.22 -10.56 8.81
CA GLY A 17 -3.96 -11.46 7.70
C GLY A 17 -5.11 -12.40 7.29
N LYS A 18 -6.35 -12.22 7.79
CA LYS A 18 -7.51 -13.09 7.45
C LYS A 18 -7.75 -13.19 5.94
N SER A 19 -7.77 -12.05 5.25
CA SER A 19 -7.92 -12.01 3.79
C SER A 19 -6.75 -12.70 3.11
N THR A 20 -5.52 -12.55 3.60
CA THR A 20 -4.33 -13.22 3.09
C THR A 20 -4.44 -14.74 3.24
N PHE A 21 -4.91 -15.23 4.38
CA PHE A 21 -5.16 -16.66 4.58
C PHE A 21 -6.19 -17.22 3.57
N LEU A 22 -7.31 -16.51 3.36
CA LEU A 22 -8.30 -16.92 2.36
C LEU A 22 -7.74 -16.91 0.94
N LYS A 23 -6.90 -15.92 0.60
CA LYS A 23 -6.18 -15.88 -0.69
C LYS A 23 -5.28 -17.12 -0.85
N GLN A 24 -4.58 -17.55 0.19
CA GLN A 24 -3.73 -18.74 0.16
C GLN A 24 -4.54 -20.04 0.01
N ILE A 25 -5.66 -20.18 0.73
CA ILE A 25 -6.56 -21.34 0.56
C ILE A 25 -7.03 -21.45 -0.89
N ARG A 26 -7.37 -20.31 -1.51
CA ARG A 26 -7.79 -20.28 -2.91
C ARG A 26 -6.66 -20.66 -3.89
N ILE A 27 -5.41 -20.30 -3.58
CA ILE A 27 -4.24 -20.69 -4.39
C ILE A 27 -3.97 -22.19 -4.28
N ILE A 28 -4.00 -22.76 -3.07
CA ILE A 28 -3.58 -24.15 -2.82
C ILE A 28 -4.70 -25.14 -3.15
N HIS A 29 -5.96 -24.81 -2.83
CA HIS A 29 -7.11 -25.72 -2.89
C HIS A 29 -8.21 -25.27 -3.86
N GLY A 30 -8.07 -24.09 -4.47
CA GLY A 30 -9.01 -23.56 -5.46
C GLY A 30 -8.43 -23.56 -6.87
N GLN A 31 -9.05 -22.80 -7.78
CA GLN A 31 -8.56 -22.62 -9.15
C GLN A 31 -7.50 -21.51 -9.27
N GLY A 32 -6.95 -21.02 -8.15
CA GLY A 32 -6.09 -19.84 -8.14
C GLY A 32 -6.81 -18.59 -8.64
N TYR A 33 -6.06 -17.70 -9.30
CA TYR A 33 -6.54 -16.44 -9.86
C TYR A 33 -6.39 -16.42 -11.37
N SER A 34 -7.46 -16.10 -12.08
CA SER A 34 -7.40 -15.87 -13.53
C SER A 34 -6.62 -14.59 -13.84
N ASP A 35 -6.22 -14.41 -15.10
CA ASP A 35 -5.53 -13.19 -15.50
C ASP A 35 -6.45 -11.96 -15.42
N SER A 36 -7.75 -12.11 -15.65
CA SER A 36 -8.73 -11.03 -15.44
C SER A 36 -8.82 -10.61 -13.97
N GLU A 37 -8.72 -11.55 -13.03
CA GLU A 37 -8.68 -11.23 -11.59
C GLU A 37 -7.34 -10.62 -11.17
N LYS A 38 -6.22 -11.06 -11.77
CA LYS A 38 -4.93 -10.40 -11.53
C LYS A 38 -4.95 -8.95 -12.00
N LEU A 39 -5.59 -8.68 -13.14
CA LEU A 39 -5.76 -7.32 -13.66
C LEU A 39 -6.60 -6.45 -12.74
N SER A 40 -7.62 -7.00 -12.08
CA SER A 40 -8.40 -6.23 -11.09
C SER A 40 -7.60 -5.86 -9.85
N PHE A 41 -6.59 -6.66 -9.47
CA PHE A 41 -5.68 -6.30 -8.38
C PHE A 41 -4.75 -5.12 -8.72
N VAL A 42 -4.49 -4.84 -10.00
CA VAL A 42 -3.63 -3.71 -10.39
C VAL A 42 -4.14 -2.39 -9.82
N VAL A 43 -5.46 -2.18 -9.86
CA VAL A 43 -6.10 -0.97 -9.30
C VAL A 43 -5.86 -0.89 -7.79
N SER A 44 -6.05 -2.00 -7.08
CA SER A 44 -5.80 -2.06 -5.63
C SER A 44 -4.33 -1.86 -5.27
N ILE A 45 -3.40 -2.42 -6.05
CA ILE A 45 -1.95 -2.25 -5.84
C ILE A 45 -1.58 -0.77 -5.99
N ARG A 46 -2.07 -0.12 -7.06
CA ARG A 46 -1.85 1.32 -7.28
C ARG A 46 -2.42 2.12 -6.12
N SER A 47 -3.68 1.89 -5.75
CA SER A 47 -4.33 2.58 -4.64
C SER A 47 -3.56 2.44 -3.32
N ASN A 48 -3.08 1.24 -2.99
CA ASN A 48 -2.27 0.99 -1.80
C ASN A 48 -0.94 1.74 -1.85
N LEU A 49 -0.25 1.76 -3.00
CA LEU A 49 0.99 2.51 -3.17
C LEU A 49 0.79 3.99 -2.84
N PHE A 50 -0.29 4.61 -3.34
CA PHE A 50 -0.60 6.01 -3.04
C PHE A 50 -0.89 6.26 -1.58
N MET A 51 -1.72 5.42 -0.96
CA MET A 51 -2.04 5.54 0.46
C MET A 51 -0.77 5.42 1.30
N ASN A 52 0.14 4.50 0.97
CA ASN A 52 1.39 4.31 1.67
C ASN A 52 2.29 5.55 1.57
N ILE A 53 2.42 6.14 0.37
CA ILE A 53 3.19 7.38 0.16
C ILE A 53 2.58 8.54 0.96
N GLN A 54 1.26 8.72 0.93
CA GLN A 54 0.57 9.76 1.71
C GLN A 54 0.79 9.59 3.22
N ASN A 55 0.63 8.37 3.72
CA ASN A 55 0.87 8.06 5.13
C ASN A 55 2.33 8.33 5.53
N ALA A 56 3.29 8.02 4.67
CA ALA A 56 4.69 8.34 4.90
C ALA A 56 4.90 9.86 4.97
N ILE A 57 4.34 10.65 4.03
CA ILE A 57 4.41 12.12 4.01
C ILE A 57 3.81 12.73 5.29
N ASP A 58 2.67 12.23 5.74
CA ASP A 58 2.02 12.68 6.97
C ASP A 58 2.89 12.36 8.21
N ALA A 59 3.56 11.21 8.21
CA ALA A 59 4.53 10.86 9.23
C ALA A 59 5.76 11.79 9.23
N ILE A 60 6.27 12.20 8.06
CA ILE A 60 7.36 13.20 7.99
C ILE A 60 6.90 14.53 8.56
N SER A 61 5.72 14.99 8.14
CA SER A 61 5.15 16.28 8.52
C SER A 61 4.89 16.38 10.01
N SER A 62 4.54 15.26 10.66
CA SER A 62 4.33 15.18 12.11
C SER A 62 5.61 14.99 12.93
N SER A 63 6.65 14.38 12.36
CA SER A 63 7.90 14.10 13.08
C SER A 63 8.97 15.19 12.93
N ASN A 64 9.19 15.71 11.72
CA ASN A 64 10.36 16.54 11.40
C ASN A 64 10.09 17.48 10.22
N ALA A 65 9.09 18.37 10.35
CA ALA A 65 8.74 19.33 9.30
C ALA A 65 9.92 20.23 8.86
N ASP A 66 10.89 20.47 9.76
CA ASP A 66 12.05 21.34 9.51
C ASP A 66 13.14 20.68 8.63
N LEU A 67 13.08 19.36 8.41
CA LEU A 67 14.04 18.61 7.59
C LEU A 67 13.56 18.42 6.14
N ILE A 68 12.36 18.89 5.81
CA ILE A 68 11.82 18.77 4.46
C ILE A 68 12.50 19.81 3.57
N ASP A 69 13.38 19.35 2.69
CA ASP A 69 14.05 20.19 1.72
C ASP A 69 13.10 20.62 0.59
N LYS A 70 13.54 21.58 -0.23
CA LYS A 70 12.71 22.09 -1.34
C LYS A 70 12.37 21.01 -2.37
N SER A 71 13.25 20.02 -2.59
CA SER A 71 13.00 18.93 -3.53
C SER A 71 11.89 18.01 -3.04
N LEU A 72 11.92 17.66 -1.75
CA LEU A 72 10.88 16.83 -1.14
C LEU A 72 9.53 17.56 -1.04
N GLN A 73 9.52 18.87 -0.78
CA GLN A 73 8.29 19.68 -0.83
C GLN A 73 7.66 19.69 -2.24
N ASP A 74 8.46 19.80 -3.30
CA ASP A 74 7.96 19.75 -4.67
C ASP A 74 7.36 18.37 -5.00
N ALA A 75 8.05 17.29 -4.62
CA ALA A 75 7.55 15.92 -4.77
C ALA A 75 6.23 15.70 -4.01
N ILE A 76 6.11 16.20 -2.77
CA ILE A 76 4.88 16.15 -1.98
C ILE A 76 3.73 16.87 -2.72
N ASN A 77 3.99 18.07 -3.25
CA ASN A 77 2.96 18.81 -3.96
C ASN A 77 2.51 18.12 -5.26
N LYS A 78 3.43 17.46 -5.98
CA LYS A 78 3.11 16.63 -7.14
C LYS A 78 2.21 15.45 -6.77
N THR A 79 2.42 14.81 -5.61
CA THR A 79 1.56 13.69 -5.18
C THR A 79 0.16 14.09 -4.74
N LYS A 80 -0.05 15.33 -4.25
CA LYS A 80 -1.38 15.84 -3.85
C LYS A 80 -2.35 16.01 -5.03
N GLN A 81 -1.83 16.10 -6.25
CA GLN A 81 -2.66 16.20 -7.46
C GLN A 81 -3.18 14.84 -7.96
N PHE A 82 -2.83 13.75 -7.27
CA PHE A 82 -3.20 12.42 -7.69
C PHE A 82 -4.65 12.06 -7.30
N ASP A 83 -5.43 11.64 -8.30
CA ASP A 83 -6.77 11.12 -8.12
C ASP A 83 -6.72 9.59 -8.01
N VAL A 84 -6.94 9.09 -6.79
CA VAL A 84 -6.94 7.65 -6.46
C VAL A 84 -7.98 6.88 -7.29
N GLU A 85 -9.05 7.54 -7.73
CA GLU A 85 -10.11 6.90 -8.52
C GLU A 85 -9.71 6.70 -10.00
N LYS A 86 -8.83 7.55 -10.54
CA LYS A 86 -8.35 7.41 -11.93
C LYS A 86 -7.21 6.40 -12.04
N GLY A 87 -6.41 6.23 -10.99
CA GLY A 87 -5.45 5.13 -10.91
C GLY A 87 -4.34 5.16 -11.99
N GLU A 88 -4.09 6.29 -12.64
CA GLU A 88 -3.08 6.42 -13.71
C GLU A 88 -1.74 6.91 -13.16
N ILE A 89 -0.74 6.03 -13.08
CA ILE A 89 0.61 6.46 -12.70
C ILE A 89 1.16 7.38 -13.81
N THR A 90 1.26 8.68 -13.53
CA THR A 90 1.85 9.66 -14.44
C THR A 90 3.37 9.73 -14.25
N GLU A 91 4.08 10.23 -15.26
CA GLU A 91 5.55 10.36 -15.22
C GLU A 91 6.02 11.23 -14.03
N ASN A 92 5.33 12.36 -13.79
CA ASN A 92 5.60 13.25 -12.65
C ASN A 92 5.47 12.55 -11.28
N LEU A 93 4.58 11.57 -11.18
CA LEU A 93 4.41 10.80 -9.97
C LEU A 93 5.53 9.78 -9.82
N LEU A 94 5.94 9.13 -10.91
CA LEU A 94 7.06 8.18 -10.88
C LEU A 94 8.33 8.87 -10.37
N GLU A 95 8.63 10.06 -10.89
CA GLU A 95 9.73 10.90 -10.40
C GLU A 95 9.61 11.20 -8.90
N ALA A 96 8.41 11.54 -8.42
CA ALA A 96 8.18 11.80 -7.01
C ALA A 96 8.41 10.54 -6.15
N ILE A 97 7.96 9.38 -6.61
CA ILE A 97 8.15 8.08 -5.93
C ILE A 97 9.63 7.71 -5.86
N GLU A 98 10.37 7.84 -6.96
CA GLU A 98 11.81 7.58 -6.99
C GLU A 98 12.55 8.47 -5.98
N LEU A 99 12.24 9.77 -5.96
CA LEU A 99 12.79 10.70 -4.97
C LEU A 99 12.42 10.32 -3.53
N PHE A 100 11.21 9.81 -3.29
CA PHE A 100 10.81 9.35 -1.97
C PHE A 100 11.56 8.09 -1.53
N CYS A 101 11.75 7.13 -2.44
CA CYS A 101 12.49 5.89 -2.18
C CYS A 101 13.97 6.14 -1.88
N GLU A 102 14.58 7.12 -2.55
CA GLU A 102 15.98 7.49 -2.32
C GLU A 102 16.18 8.34 -1.06
N ASN A 103 15.10 8.89 -0.48
CA ASN A 103 15.22 9.82 0.63
C ASN A 103 15.49 9.11 1.97
N SER A 104 16.64 9.44 2.57
CA SER A 104 17.04 8.92 3.88
C SER A 104 16.04 9.17 5.02
N LEU A 105 15.27 10.27 4.98
CA LEU A 105 14.25 10.57 5.98
C LEU A 105 13.07 9.61 5.89
N ILE A 106 12.66 9.27 4.67
CA ILE A 106 11.55 8.33 4.43
C ILE A 106 11.96 6.92 4.82
N SER A 107 13.16 6.49 4.44
CA SER A 107 13.71 5.22 4.89
C SER A 107 13.77 5.14 6.42
N SER A 108 14.19 6.21 7.10
CA SER A 108 14.18 6.28 8.56
C SER A 108 12.77 6.21 9.16
N ILE A 109 11.76 6.75 8.50
CA ILE A 109 10.37 6.71 8.98
C ILE A 109 9.73 5.34 8.73
N ILE A 110 10.01 4.72 7.58
CA ILE A 110 9.59 3.34 7.27
C ILE A 110 10.19 2.38 8.30
N SER A 111 11.46 2.57 8.70
CA SER A 111 12.05 1.78 9.79
C SER A 111 11.38 1.99 11.16
N GLN A 112 10.62 3.07 11.32
CA GLN A 112 9.80 3.38 12.49
C GLN A 112 8.30 3.13 12.23
N SER A 113 7.95 2.27 11.27
CA SER A 113 6.58 1.97 10.85
C SER A 113 5.60 1.70 11.99
N CYS A 114 6.04 1.01 13.05
CA CYS A 114 5.22 0.75 14.25
C CYS A 114 4.76 2.03 14.98
N LYS A 115 5.58 3.10 14.96
CA LYS A 115 5.28 4.37 15.61
C LYS A 115 4.25 5.18 14.83
N TYR A 116 4.30 5.11 13.50
CA TYR A 116 3.47 5.90 12.60
C TYR A 116 2.28 5.12 12.03
N LYS A 117 2.09 3.86 12.43
CA LYS A 117 1.00 2.98 11.95
C LYS A 117 0.97 2.89 10.43
N LEU A 118 2.14 2.77 9.81
CA LEU A 118 2.21 2.53 8.37
C LEU A 118 1.73 1.10 8.07
N PRO A 119 1.00 0.88 6.95
CA PRO A 119 0.59 -0.47 6.56
C PRO A 119 1.79 -1.40 6.37
N ASP A 120 1.68 -2.67 6.76
CA ASP A 120 2.76 -3.67 6.61
C ASP A 120 3.21 -3.88 5.15
N SER A 121 2.38 -3.50 4.17
CA SER A 121 2.68 -3.59 2.73
C SER A 121 3.43 -2.37 2.18
N THR A 122 4.01 -1.54 3.05
CA THR A 122 4.70 -0.29 2.67
C THR A 122 6.16 -0.52 2.24
N GLU A 123 6.77 -1.62 2.69
CA GLU A 123 8.17 -2.00 2.40
C GLU A 123 8.33 -2.75 1.07
#